data_AF-A0A7X7WKU2-F1
#
_entry.id   AF-A0A7X7WKU2-F1
#
_cell.length_a   1.000
_cell.length_b   1.000
_cell.length_c   1.000
_cell.angle_alpha   90.00
_cell.angle_beta   90.00
_cell.angle_gamma   90.00
#
_symmetry.space_group_name_H-M   'P 1'
#
loop_
_entity.id
_entity.type
_entity.pdbx_description
1 polymer ?
#
loop_
_entity_poly.entity_id
_entity_poly.type
_entity_poly.pdbx_seq_one_letter_code
_entity_poly.pdbx_strand_id
1 'polypeptide(L)'
;MKSPSQTFTAIDELLQRSRKHMHSEEFKKFIEFLGRFPDYAYFNRMLVYLQNPEVTLFGSHTFWQSNFNRIVRDDAKPYIVLVPFGPVGLVFDIMDTEGHVSPEDLLNEVTNGGPFSVKGSFTEAQLEAVIKEAYQWGIEVIYVPANYFLAGNVRKFGNGKITIGLNKNLGPAENFATLLHEMGHLFAGHLGGMQLTRKREQQNQQDQQNQQNQNKKTRKEHVSIFYHYVSKDAEEIEAETISWLICRRFGIGTKSAEYLAKCNLSAEVLSEISRELMIKVADMIFQLFCKDLFKLNGKIVRKEKEPFRNLIDIFS
;
A
#
# COMPACT_ATOMS: atom_id res chain seq x y z
N MET A 1 -14.44 -32.79 25.38
CA MET A 1 -14.94 -31.74 24.46
C MET A 1 -13.78 -31.31 23.58
N LYS A 2 -13.89 -31.45 22.24
CA LYS A 2 -12.92 -30.82 21.33
C LYS A 2 -13.09 -29.31 21.46
N SER A 3 -12.00 -28.57 21.68
CA SER A 3 -12.04 -27.11 21.60
C SER A 3 -12.61 -26.72 20.22
N PRO A 4 -13.57 -25.79 20.13
CA PRO A 4 -13.98 -25.27 18.84
C PRO A 4 -12.72 -24.72 18.15
N SER A 5 -12.36 -25.25 16.99
CA SER A 5 -11.34 -24.62 16.15
C SER A 5 -11.94 -23.28 15.74
N GLN A 6 -11.48 -22.19 16.35
CA GLN A 6 -11.77 -20.85 15.87
C GLN A 6 -10.99 -20.66 14.58
N THR A 7 -11.55 -21.16 13.49
CA THR A 7 -11.11 -20.80 12.14
C THR A 7 -11.43 -19.31 11.98
N PHE A 8 -10.49 -18.52 11.48
CA PHE A 8 -10.58 -17.07 11.32
C PHE A 8 -11.61 -16.63 10.25
N THR A 9 -12.87 -17.06 10.36
CA THR A 9 -13.84 -17.09 9.26
C THR A 9 -14.65 -15.82 9.03
N ALA A 10 -14.78 -14.89 9.98
CA ALA A 10 -15.71 -13.77 9.77
C ALA A 10 -15.23 -12.76 8.71
N ILE A 11 -13.95 -12.39 8.72
CA ILE A 11 -13.37 -11.49 7.71
C ILE A 11 -13.24 -12.22 6.38
N ASP A 12 -12.80 -13.48 6.39
CA ASP A 12 -12.69 -14.30 5.18
C ASP A 12 -14.05 -14.53 4.53
N GLU A 13 -15.13 -14.77 5.29
CA GLU A 13 -16.50 -14.88 4.78
C GLU A 13 -17.01 -13.54 4.24
N LEU A 14 -16.68 -12.43 4.88
CA LEU A 14 -17.06 -11.09 4.42
C LEU A 14 -16.32 -10.74 3.11
N LEU A 15 -15.04 -11.11 3.01
CA LEU A 15 -14.26 -11.05 1.78
C LEU A 15 -14.77 -12.02 0.72
N GLN A 16 -15.23 -13.21 1.10
CA GLN A 16 -15.77 -14.22 0.19
C GLN A 16 -17.15 -13.84 -0.34
N ARG A 17 -17.99 -13.17 0.47
CA ARG A 17 -19.29 -12.63 0.04
C ARG A 17 -19.13 -11.48 -0.96
N SER A 18 -18.09 -10.66 -0.81
CA SER A 18 -17.75 -9.66 -1.84
C SER A 18 -17.20 -10.28 -3.13
N ARG A 19 -16.87 -11.58 -3.19
CA ARG A 19 -16.40 -12.26 -4.43
C ARG A 19 -17.51 -12.50 -5.45
N LYS A 20 -18.78 -12.29 -5.10
CA LYS A 20 -19.88 -12.43 -6.07
C LYS A 20 -19.87 -11.24 -7.03
N HIS A 21 -19.38 -11.51 -8.24
CA HIS A 21 -19.46 -10.71 -9.47
C HIS A 21 -19.36 -9.19 -9.28
N MET A 22 -18.14 -8.68 -9.12
CA MET A 22 -17.91 -7.24 -9.30
C MET A 22 -17.79 -6.92 -10.78
N HIS A 23 -18.58 -5.97 -11.25
CA HIS A 23 -18.43 -5.40 -12.58
C HIS A 23 -17.30 -4.35 -12.60
N SER A 24 -16.81 -4.01 -13.80
CA SER A 24 -15.69 -3.08 -13.99
C SER A 24 -15.86 -1.75 -13.26
N GLU A 25 -17.08 -1.23 -13.20
CA GLU A 25 -17.40 0.04 -12.52
C GLU A 25 -17.30 -0.06 -10.99
N GLU A 26 -17.78 -1.17 -10.42
CA GLU A 26 -17.68 -1.41 -8.98
C GLU A 26 -16.21 -1.59 -8.56
N PHE A 27 -15.43 -2.29 -9.40
CA PHE A 27 -14.00 -2.47 -9.16
C PHE A 27 -13.26 -1.14 -9.16
N LYS A 28 -13.54 -0.26 -10.13
CA LYS A 28 -12.97 1.10 -10.17
C LYS A 28 -13.32 1.88 -8.90
N LYS A 29 -14.60 1.91 -8.52
CA LYS A 29 -15.04 2.58 -7.29
C LYS A 29 -14.32 2.07 -6.04
N PHE A 30 -14.13 0.76 -5.95
CA PHE A 30 -13.39 0.13 -4.86
C PHE A 30 -11.93 0.60 -4.80
N ILE A 31 -11.20 0.51 -5.91
CA ILE A 31 -9.80 0.92 -5.94
C ILE A 31 -9.65 2.43 -5.73
N GLU A 32 -10.51 3.24 -6.31
CA GLU A 32 -10.57 4.68 -6.06
C GLU A 32 -10.77 4.99 -4.58
N PHE A 33 -11.70 4.31 -3.92
CA PHE A 33 -11.91 4.43 -2.47
C PHE A 33 -10.63 4.10 -1.70
N LEU A 34 -9.98 2.98 -2.02
CA LEU A 34 -8.71 2.61 -1.39
C LEU A 34 -7.63 3.67 -1.62
N GLY A 35 -7.62 4.35 -2.75
CA GLY A 35 -6.68 5.42 -3.05
C GLY A 35 -6.87 6.72 -2.26
N ARG A 36 -8.04 6.95 -1.63
CA ARG A 36 -8.39 8.23 -1.00
C ARG A 36 -7.61 8.56 0.28
N PHE A 37 -7.13 7.54 1.01
CA PHE A 37 -6.72 7.71 2.42
C PHE A 37 -5.25 7.36 2.68
N PRO A 38 -4.26 8.04 2.06
CA PRO A 38 -2.87 7.60 1.95
C PRO A 38 -2.19 7.20 3.28
N ASP A 39 -2.64 7.75 4.40
CA ASP A 39 -2.10 7.49 5.74
C ASP A 39 -2.62 6.21 6.42
N TYR A 40 -3.76 5.65 5.99
CA TYR A 40 -4.34 4.43 6.60
C TYR A 40 -3.77 3.15 5.99
N ALA A 41 -3.76 2.02 6.71
CA ALA A 41 -3.46 0.71 6.10
C ALA A 41 -4.52 0.34 5.05
N TYR A 42 -4.13 -0.29 3.92
CA TYR A 42 -5.10 -0.63 2.87
C TYR A 42 -6.18 -1.58 3.37
N PHE A 43 -5.81 -2.50 4.26
CA PHE A 43 -6.75 -3.44 4.86
C PHE A 43 -7.86 -2.73 5.65
N ASN A 44 -7.50 -1.72 6.46
CA ASN A 44 -8.49 -0.92 7.19
C ASN A 44 -9.39 -0.11 6.24
N ARG A 45 -8.84 0.42 5.13
CA ARG A 45 -9.66 1.08 4.10
C ARG A 45 -10.66 0.10 3.49
N MET A 46 -10.24 -1.12 3.16
CA MET A 46 -11.13 -2.17 2.65
C MET A 46 -12.22 -2.53 3.67
N LEU A 47 -11.89 -2.65 4.96
CA LEU A 47 -12.89 -2.93 6.00
C LEU A 47 -13.96 -1.85 6.09
N VAL A 48 -13.55 -0.58 6.00
CA VAL A 48 -14.51 0.54 5.98
C VAL A 48 -15.36 0.49 4.72
N TYR A 49 -14.76 0.28 3.54
CA TYR A 49 -15.49 0.16 2.27
C TYR A 49 -16.57 -0.94 2.31
N LEU A 50 -16.25 -2.10 2.87
CA LEU A 50 -17.17 -3.21 2.97
C LEU A 50 -18.33 -2.96 3.95
N GLN A 51 -18.16 -2.02 4.90
CA GLN A 51 -19.22 -1.58 5.80
C GLN A 51 -20.09 -0.49 5.15
N ASN A 52 -19.45 0.47 4.48
CA ASN A 52 -20.14 1.52 3.74
C ASN A 52 -19.24 2.10 2.63
N PRO A 53 -19.56 1.90 1.34
CA PRO A 53 -18.76 2.38 0.22
C PRO A 53 -18.86 3.91 0.02
N GLU A 54 -19.87 4.55 0.62
CA GLU A 54 -20.10 6.00 0.51
C GLU A 54 -19.25 6.81 1.48
N VAL A 55 -18.42 6.15 2.30
CA VAL A 55 -17.57 6.85 3.28
C VAL A 55 -16.61 7.82 2.57
N THR A 56 -16.58 9.06 3.04
CA THR A 56 -15.85 10.14 2.35
C THR A 56 -14.46 10.38 2.92
N LEU A 57 -14.38 10.63 4.23
CA LEU A 57 -13.16 10.73 5.03
C LEU A 57 -13.47 10.22 6.42
N PHE A 58 -12.64 9.31 6.93
CA PHE A 58 -12.88 8.70 8.24
C PHE A 58 -11.71 8.89 9.20
N GLY A 59 -12.03 8.91 10.50
CA GLY A 59 -11.03 8.92 11.57
C GLY A 59 -11.63 8.70 12.95
N SER A 60 -10.75 8.53 13.94
CA SER A 60 -11.17 8.38 15.34
C SER A 60 -11.68 9.70 15.92
N HIS A 61 -12.31 9.65 17.10
CA HIS A 61 -12.63 10.87 17.87
C HIS A 61 -11.41 11.78 18.05
N THR A 62 -10.26 11.20 18.40
CA THR A 62 -9.03 11.96 18.63
C THR A 62 -8.50 12.62 17.37
N PHE A 63 -8.61 11.95 16.21
CA PHE A 63 -8.25 12.51 14.91
C PHE A 63 -9.11 13.73 14.58
N TRP A 64 -10.44 13.61 14.68
CA TRP A 64 -11.35 14.71 14.37
C TRP A 64 -11.14 15.92 15.28
N GLN A 65 -10.97 15.68 16.58
CA GLN A 65 -10.75 16.74 17.55
C GLN A 65 -9.38 17.41 17.37
N SER A 66 -8.32 16.63 17.16
CA SER A 66 -6.95 17.17 17.16
C SER A 66 -6.56 17.82 15.83
N ASN A 67 -7.07 17.27 14.72
CA ASN A 67 -6.65 17.70 13.39
C ASN A 67 -7.61 18.72 12.77
N PHE A 68 -8.89 18.69 13.13
CA PHE A 68 -9.90 19.57 12.51
C PHE A 68 -10.75 20.33 13.52
N ASN A 69 -10.49 20.16 14.82
CA ASN A 69 -11.29 20.73 15.90
C ASN A 69 -12.79 20.40 15.75
N ARG A 70 -13.08 19.15 15.36
CA ARG A 70 -14.43 18.62 15.17
C ARG A 70 -14.76 17.56 16.21
N ILE A 71 -16.03 17.47 16.55
CA ILE A 71 -16.56 16.50 17.51
C ILE A 71 -17.47 15.53 16.75
N VAL A 72 -17.32 14.24 17.01
CA VAL A 72 -18.22 13.20 16.48
C VAL A 72 -19.57 13.32 17.18
N ARG A 73 -20.67 13.27 16.43
CA ARG A 73 -22.02 13.34 16.99
C ARG A 73 -22.30 12.13 17.87
N ASP A 74 -23.11 12.31 18.92
CA ASP A 74 -23.47 11.23 19.84
C ASP A 74 -24.30 10.12 19.19
N ASP A 75 -25.02 10.44 18.10
CA ASP A 75 -25.84 9.50 17.32
C ASP A 75 -25.07 8.83 16.16
N ALA A 76 -23.79 9.16 15.98
CA ALA A 76 -22.95 8.63 14.92
C ALA A 76 -22.72 7.11 15.07
N LYS A 77 -22.84 6.39 13.95
CA LYS A 77 -22.53 4.96 13.91
C LYS A 77 -21.05 4.76 13.54
N PRO A 78 -20.25 4.08 14.38
CA PRO A 78 -18.85 3.85 14.07
C PRO A 78 -18.66 2.78 13.00
N TYR A 79 -17.59 2.92 12.24
CA TYR A 79 -17.00 1.86 11.42
C TYR A 79 -15.87 1.17 12.17
N ILE A 80 -15.78 -0.14 11.99
CA ILE A 80 -14.79 -0.98 12.67
C ILE A 80 -13.52 -1.08 11.82
N VAL A 81 -12.37 -0.84 12.45
CA VAL A 81 -11.03 -1.03 11.86
C VAL A 81 -10.17 -1.92 12.76
N LEU A 82 -9.12 -2.51 12.21
CA LEU A 82 -8.14 -3.28 12.98
C LEU A 82 -7.09 -2.36 13.58
N VAL A 83 -6.64 -2.72 14.79
CA VAL A 83 -5.59 -2.03 15.54
C VAL A 83 -4.51 -3.04 15.88
N PRO A 84 -3.23 -2.73 15.63
CA PRO A 84 -2.17 -3.65 16.00
C PRO A 84 -2.14 -3.91 17.50
N PHE A 85 -2.16 -5.20 17.85
CA PHE A 85 -2.20 -5.70 19.23
C PHE A 85 -3.42 -5.24 20.07
N GLY A 86 -4.43 -4.67 19.44
CA GLY A 86 -5.70 -4.29 20.05
C GLY A 86 -6.88 -5.13 19.54
N PRO A 87 -8.06 -5.04 20.17
CA PRO A 87 -9.24 -5.78 19.72
C PRO A 87 -9.75 -5.25 18.37
N VAL A 88 -10.25 -4.02 18.34
CA VAL A 88 -10.67 -3.25 17.16
C VAL A 88 -10.66 -1.76 17.49
N GLY A 89 -10.62 -0.91 16.48
CA GLY A 89 -10.74 0.54 16.57
C GLY A 89 -12.06 1.00 15.97
N LEU A 90 -12.55 2.14 16.45
CA LEU A 90 -13.75 2.79 15.93
C LEU A 90 -13.36 4.09 15.22
N VAL A 91 -13.87 4.25 14.01
CA VAL A 91 -13.70 5.45 13.19
C VAL A 91 -15.05 5.93 12.69
N PHE A 92 -15.15 7.21 12.35
CA PHE A 92 -16.39 7.90 11.99
C PHE A 92 -16.17 8.71 10.73
N ASP A 93 -17.20 8.83 9.90
CA ASP A 93 -17.17 9.66 8.71
C ASP A 93 -17.12 11.16 9.09
N ILE A 94 -16.54 12.01 8.25
CA ILE A 94 -16.63 13.47 8.39
C ILE A 94 -18.08 13.94 8.42
N MET A 95 -18.98 13.27 7.70
CA MET A 95 -20.41 13.57 7.70
C MET A 95 -21.06 13.31 9.06
N ASP A 96 -20.44 12.50 9.92
CA ASP A 96 -20.90 12.18 11.28
C ASP A 96 -20.32 13.15 12.33
N THR A 97 -19.72 14.26 11.91
CA THR A 97 -19.02 15.19 12.80
C THR A 97 -19.55 16.61 12.70
N GLU A 98 -19.50 17.33 13.82
CA GLU A 98 -19.88 18.74 13.94
C GLU A 98 -18.63 19.60 14.21
N GLY A 99 -18.61 20.81 13.64
CA GLY A 99 -17.51 21.75 13.77
C GLY A 99 -17.81 23.07 13.08
N HIS A 100 -16.88 24.02 13.16
CA HIS A 100 -17.05 25.37 12.60
C HIS A 100 -17.16 25.41 11.07
N VAL A 101 -16.37 24.59 10.37
CA VAL A 101 -16.43 24.41 8.91
C VAL A 101 -17.48 23.34 8.59
N SER A 102 -18.21 23.41 7.48
CA SER A 102 -19.11 22.32 7.10
C SER A 102 -18.30 21.05 6.74
N PRO A 103 -18.85 19.82 6.91
CA PRO A 103 -18.22 18.62 6.40
C PRO A 103 -17.85 18.72 4.92
N GLU A 104 -18.74 19.30 4.10
CA GLU A 104 -18.55 19.45 2.66
C GLU A 104 -17.44 20.44 2.31
N ASP A 105 -17.36 21.56 3.01
CA ASP A 105 -16.30 22.55 2.79
C ASP A 105 -14.96 22.03 3.28
N LEU A 106 -14.93 21.31 4.40
CA LEU A 106 -13.69 20.71 4.90
C LEU A 106 -13.25 19.56 3.99
N LEU A 107 -14.19 18.73 3.52
CA LEU A 107 -13.92 17.75 2.48
C LEU A 107 -13.34 18.52 1.29
N ASN A 108 -14.03 19.52 0.75
CA ASN A 108 -13.52 20.40 -0.30
C ASN A 108 -12.21 21.12 0.04
N GLU A 109 -11.77 21.31 1.28
CA GLU A 109 -10.49 21.94 1.58
C GLU A 109 -9.36 20.89 1.54
N VAL A 110 -9.61 19.76 2.19
CA VAL A 110 -8.78 18.56 2.11
C VAL A 110 -8.76 18.02 0.67
N THR A 111 -9.81 18.32 -0.11
CA THR A 111 -10.06 17.87 -1.48
C THR A 111 -10.03 18.97 -2.56
N ASN A 112 -9.81 20.25 -2.25
CA ASN A 112 -9.36 21.31 -3.20
C ASN A 112 -7.83 21.34 -3.28
N GLY A 113 -7.21 20.34 -2.65
CA GLY A 113 -6.07 19.61 -3.15
C GLY A 113 -6.34 18.10 -3.34
N GLY A 114 -7.59 17.67 -3.59
CA GLY A 114 -8.16 16.31 -3.74
C GLY A 114 -7.73 15.25 -2.72
N PRO A 115 -8.34 14.06 -2.70
CA PRO A 115 -7.59 12.82 -2.48
C PRO A 115 -6.55 12.59 -3.60
N PHE A 116 -6.22 13.64 -4.36
CA PHE A 116 -5.93 13.72 -5.79
C PHE A 116 -5.15 14.94 -6.29
N SER A 117 -4.88 15.99 -5.52
CA SER A 117 -3.88 16.99 -5.93
C SER A 117 -2.55 16.65 -5.30
N VAL A 118 -1.79 15.89 -6.07
CA VAL A 118 -0.42 15.62 -5.73
C VAL A 118 0.41 16.45 -6.67
N LYS A 119 0.89 17.55 -6.12
CA LYS A 119 2.07 18.23 -6.65
C LYS A 119 3.25 17.83 -5.79
N GLY A 120 3.58 16.55 -5.81
CA GLY A 120 4.81 16.02 -5.26
C GLY A 120 5.69 15.62 -6.44
N SER A 121 6.85 16.26 -6.60
CA SER A 121 7.90 15.69 -7.43
C SER A 121 8.45 14.47 -6.69
N PHE A 122 8.28 13.28 -7.26
CA PHE A 122 9.05 12.13 -6.81
C PHE A 122 10.48 12.30 -7.33
N THR A 123 11.45 12.38 -6.44
CA THR A 123 12.83 12.74 -6.79
C THR A 123 13.71 11.52 -7.00
N GLU A 124 14.83 11.70 -7.70
CA GLU A 124 15.82 10.64 -7.92
C GLU A 124 16.31 10.02 -6.60
N ALA A 125 16.56 10.85 -5.58
CA ALA A 125 17.01 10.39 -4.28
C ALA A 125 15.97 9.48 -3.58
N GLN A 126 14.68 9.72 -3.82
CA GLN A 126 13.62 8.88 -3.28
C GLN A 126 13.54 7.54 -4.01
N LEU A 127 13.70 7.53 -5.34
CA LEU A 127 13.79 6.31 -6.13
C LEU A 127 14.99 5.46 -5.69
N GLU A 128 16.17 6.07 -5.59
CA GLU A 128 17.41 5.41 -5.18
C GLU A 128 17.33 4.82 -3.76
N ALA A 129 16.60 5.47 -2.84
CA ALA A 129 16.35 4.90 -1.52
C ALA A 129 15.57 3.58 -1.57
N VAL A 130 14.55 3.51 -2.44
CA VAL A 130 13.74 2.30 -2.65
C VAL A 130 14.58 1.21 -3.33
N ILE A 131 15.37 1.57 -4.35
CA ILE A 131 16.29 0.64 -5.04
C ILE A 131 17.32 0.06 -4.05
N LYS A 132 17.88 0.88 -3.17
CA LYS A 132 18.82 0.43 -2.14
C LYS A 132 18.19 -0.59 -1.20
N GLU A 133 16.94 -0.37 -0.77
CA GLU A 133 16.24 -1.34 0.08
C GLU A 133 15.91 -2.62 -0.71
N ALA A 134 15.47 -2.51 -1.97
CA ALA A 134 15.26 -3.67 -2.85
C ALA A 134 16.52 -4.55 -2.94
N TYR A 135 17.70 -3.93 -3.06
CA TYR A 135 18.99 -4.62 -3.07
C TYR A 135 19.29 -5.37 -1.76
N GLN A 136 18.87 -4.84 -0.60
CA GLN A 136 18.97 -5.54 0.68
C GLN A 136 18.13 -6.83 0.68
N TRP A 137 17.01 -6.84 -0.03
CA TRP A 137 16.16 -8.02 -0.19
C TRP A 137 16.60 -8.96 -1.32
N GLY A 138 17.75 -8.69 -1.95
CA GLY A 138 18.28 -9.52 -3.03
C GLY A 138 17.67 -9.25 -4.40
N ILE A 139 16.89 -8.17 -4.53
CA ILE A 139 16.33 -7.70 -5.80
C ILE A 139 17.32 -6.70 -6.41
N GLU A 140 17.90 -7.06 -7.54
CA GLU A 140 18.79 -6.17 -8.28
C GLU A 140 17.98 -5.32 -9.26
N VAL A 141 18.26 -4.03 -9.31
CA VAL A 141 17.63 -3.11 -10.26
C VAL A 141 18.67 -2.70 -11.29
N ILE A 142 18.32 -2.80 -12.58
CA ILE A 142 19.19 -2.40 -13.69
C ILE A 142 18.46 -1.41 -14.59
N TYR A 143 19.19 -0.47 -15.19
CA TYR A 143 18.62 0.42 -16.20
C TYR A 143 18.85 -0.14 -17.60
N VAL A 144 17.77 -0.30 -18.37
CA VAL A 144 17.78 -0.84 -19.74
C VAL A 144 17.19 0.15 -20.76
N PRO A 145 17.55 0.06 -22.06
CA PRO A 145 16.99 0.92 -23.09
C PRO A 145 15.52 0.57 -23.44
N ALA A 146 14.75 1.55 -23.90
CA ALA A 146 13.29 1.48 -24.11
C ALA A 146 12.78 0.34 -25.03
N ASN A 147 13.63 -0.20 -25.90
CA ASN A 147 13.28 -1.29 -26.81
C ASN A 147 13.24 -2.68 -26.15
N TYR A 148 13.72 -2.82 -24.91
CA TYR A 148 13.68 -4.09 -24.17
C TYR A 148 12.36 -4.32 -23.39
N PHE A 149 11.46 -3.33 -23.34
CA PHE A 149 10.27 -3.30 -22.45
C PHE A 149 9.01 -4.02 -22.98
N LEU A 150 9.09 -4.72 -24.12
CA LEU A 150 7.90 -5.31 -24.77
C LEU A 150 7.38 -6.61 -24.11
N ALA A 151 8.06 -7.14 -23.11
CA ALA A 151 7.63 -8.30 -22.32
C ALA A 151 8.18 -8.13 -20.89
N GLY A 152 7.32 -8.25 -19.86
CA GLY A 152 7.58 -7.97 -18.44
C GLY A 152 9.04 -8.06 -17.96
N ASN A 153 9.50 -7.04 -17.24
CA ASN A 153 10.92 -6.77 -17.02
C ASN A 153 11.48 -7.38 -15.73
N VAL A 154 10.70 -8.14 -14.97
CA VAL A 154 11.26 -9.04 -13.95
C VAL A 154 11.79 -10.31 -14.59
N ARG A 155 13.10 -10.55 -14.42
CA ARG A 155 13.74 -11.81 -14.79
C ARG A 155 14.22 -12.53 -13.56
N LYS A 156 13.81 -13.80 -13.44
CA LYS A 156 14.41 -14.76 -12.52
C LYS A 156 15.50 -15.51 -13.28
N PHE A 157 16.77 -15.32 -12.90
CA PHE A 157 17.86 -16.11 -13.46
C PHE A 157 17.91 -17.49 -12.78
N GLY A 158 18.39 -18.53 -13.48
CA GLY A 158 18.47 -19.91 -12.99
C GLY A 158 19.31 -20.10 -11.71
N ASN A 159 20.07 -19.10 -11.30
CA ASN A 159 20.82 -19.05 -10.04
C ASN A 159 20.01 -18.46 -8.86
N GLY A 160 18.72 -18.16 -9.05
CA GLY A 160 17.85 -17.57 -8.01
C GLY A 160 17.99 -16.05 -7.86
N LYS A 161 18.78 -15.38 -8.70
CA LYS A 161 18.90 -13.92 -8.71
C LYS A 161 17.67 -13.29 -9.38
N ILE A 162 17.10 -12.29 -8.72
CA ILE A 162 15.95 -11.52 -9.21
C ILE A 162 16.46 -10.18 -9.71
N THR A 163 16.13 -9.85 -10.96
CA THR A 163 16.52 -8.58 -11.57
C THR A 163 15.28 -7.88 -12.14
N ILE A 164 15.13 -6.60 -11.84
CA ILE A 164 14.09 -5.72 -12.38
C ILE A 164 14.73 -4.68 -13.30
N GLY A 165 14.23 -4.57 -14.53
CA GLY A 165 14.69 -3.57 -15.51
C GLY A 165 13.87 -2.27 -15.45
N LEU A 166 14.54 -1.13 -15.27
CA LEU A 166 13.96 0.22 -15.32
C LEU A 166 14.41 0.98 -16.57
N ASN A 167 13.62 1.93 -17.04
CA ASN A 167 13.90 2.64 -18.29
C ASN A 167 14.78 3.86 -18.02
N LYS A 168 15.99 3.87 -18.58
CA LYS A 168 16.92 4.99 -18.43
C LYS A 168 16.41 6.34 -18.97
N ASN A 169 15.38 6.31 -19.83
CA ASN A 169 14.80 7.51 -20.45
C ASN A 169 13.57 8.03 -19.68
N LEU A 170 13.10 7.31 -18.65
CA LEU A 170 11.95 7.71 -17.84
C LEU A 170 12.39 8.49 -16.60
N GLY A 171 11.50 9.35 -16.10
CA GLY A 171 11.72 10.09 -14.87
C GLY A 171 11.61 9.21 -13.62
N PRO A 172 11.95 9.75 -12.43
CA PRO A 172 11.95 8.98 -11.19
C PRO A 172 10.56 8.45 -10.82
N ALA A 173 9.51 9.24 -11.04
CA ALA A 173 8.12 8.83 -10.75
C ALA A 173 7.67 7.66 -11.64
N GLU A 174 7.96 7.72 -12.94
CA GLU A 174 7.61 6.68 -13.89
C GLU A 174 8.42 5.39 -13.65
N ASN A 175 9.71 5.52 -13.35
CA ASN A 175 10.54 4.38 -12.97
C ASN A 175 10.12 3.77 -11.62
N PHE A 176 9.65 4.59 -10.67
CA PHE A 176 9.10 4.09 -9.42
C PHE A 176 7.81 3.29 -9.65
N ALA A 177 6.89 3.78 -10.47
CA ALA A 177 5.68 3.05 -10.85
C ALA A 177 6.01 1.72 -11.56
N THR A 178 7.02 1.74 -12.43
CA THR A 178 7.52 0.53 -13.10
C THR A 178 8.10 -0.46 -12.09
N LEU A 179 8.95 0.00 -11.18
CA LEU A 179 9.53 -0.82 -10.11
C LEU A 179 8.43 -1.49 -9.25
N LEU A 180 7.41 -0.73 -8.86
CA LEU A 180 6.30 -1.23 -8.06
C LEU A 180 5.41 -2.23 -8.81
N HIS A 181 5.16 -2.00 -10.10
CA HIS A 181 4.40 -2.93 -10.95
C HIS A 181 5.12 -4.28 -11.04
N GLU A 182 6.42 -4.25 -11.32
CA GLU A 182 7.29 -5.43 -11.40
C GLU A 182 7.42 -6.14 -10.04
N MET A 183 7.49 -5.38 -8.94
CA MET A 183 7.37 -5.93 -7.58
C MET A 183 5.98 -6.53 -7.33
N GLY A 184 4.91 -5.96 -7.90
CA GLY A 184 3.56 -6.51 -7.88
C GLY A 184 3.54 -7.93 -8.41
N HIS A 185 4.07 -8.19 -9.61
CA HIS A 185 4.20 -9.55 -10.15
C HIS A 185 5.02 -10.47 -9.25
N LEU A 186 6.14 -9.98 -8.72
CA LEU A 186 7.00 -10.76 -7.85
C LEU A 186 6.28 -11.19 -6.57
N PHE A 187 5.71 -10.25 -5.82
CA PHE A 187 5.15 -10.50 -4.49
C PHE A 187 3.73 -11.07 -4.54
N ALA A 188 2.97 -10.86 -5.61
CA ALA A 188 1.73 -11.58 -5.87
C ALA A 188 1.96 -13.04 -6.27
N GLY A 189 3.21 -13.42 -6.59
CA GLY A 189 3.58 -14.79 -6.89
C GLY A 189 3.34 -15.18 -8.35
N HIS A 190 3.17 -14.24 -9.26
CA HIS A 190 2.98 -14.50 -10.70
C HIS A 190 4.24 -15.15 -11.33
N LEU A 191 5.40 -14.94 -10.71
CA LEU A 191 6.71 -15.44 -11.17
C LEU A 191 7.12 -16.78 -10.53
N GLY A 192 6.21 -17.46 -9.85
CA GLY A 192 6.52 -18.69 -9.09
C GLY A 192 6.68 -18.44 -7.60
N GLY A 193 6.50 -19.51 -6.80
CA GLY A 193 6.79 -19.47 -5.37
C GLY A 193 8.28 -19.28 -5.09
N MET A 194 8.61 -18.47 -4.08
CA MET A 194 10.00 -18.22 -3.67
C MET A 194 10.10 -17.68 -2.24
N GLN A 195 11.34 -17.56 -1.73
CA GLN A 195 11.62 -16.93 -0.46
C GLN A 195 12.70 -15.88 -0.63
N LEU A 196 12.40 -14.65 -0.19
CA LEU A 196 13.36 -13.56 -0.12
C LEU A 196 13.90 -13.46 1.30
N THR A 197 15.20 -13.17 1.43
CA THR A 197 15.85 -12.98 2.73
C THR A 197 16.61 -11.67 2.71
N ARG A 198 16.42 -10.84 3.74
CA ARG A 198 17.13 -9.58 3.87
C ARG A 198 18.60 -9.82 4.20
N LYS A 199 19.50 -9.17 3.45
CA LYS A 199 20.94 -9.12 3.72
C LYS A 199 21.15 -8.38 5.04
N ARG A 200 22.06 -8.87 5.88
CA ARG A 200 22.48 -8.13 7.08
C ARG A 200 23.41 -7.00 6.64
N GLU A 201 23.20 -5.79 7.14
CA GLU A 201 24.25 -4.79 7.12
C GLU A 201 25.46 -5.37 7.87
N GLN A 202 26.61 -5.44 7.20
CA GLN A 202 27.87 -5.65 7.90
C GLN A 202 28.13 -4.34 8.65
N GLN A 203 27.76 -4.28 9.93
CA GLN A 203 28.34 -3.27 10.80
C GLN A 203 29.85 -3.47 10.75
N ASN A 204 30.55 -2.49 10.18
CA ASN A 204 32.00 -2.44 10.22
C ASN A 204 32.44 -2.61 11.68
N GLN A 205 33.25 -3.63 11.90
CA GLN A 205 33.90 -3.91 13.18
C GLN A 205 34.90 -2.78 13.47
N GLN A 206 34.44 -1.69 14.08
CA GLN A 206 35.32 -0.73 14.73
C GLN A 206 34.97 -0.41 16.19
N ASP A 207 34.01 -1.13 16.78
CA ASP A 207 33.79 -1.11 18.23
C ASP A 207 34.13 -2.48 18.84
N GLN A 208 35.40 -2.90 18.72
CA GLN A 208 35.97 -3.93 19.58
C GLN A 208 36.34 -3.32 20.94
N GLN A 209 35.35 -2.88 21.70
CA GLN A 209 35.49 -2.67 23.15
C GLN A 209 34.11 -2.52 23.78
N ASN A 210 33.38 -3.64 23.83
CA ASN A 210 32.50 -4.00 24.95
C ASN A 210 32.00 -5.43 24.73
N GLN A 211 32.90 -6.39 24.99
CA GLN A 211 32.49 -7.76 25.25
C GLN A 211 31.84 -7.81 26.63
N GLN A 212 30.53 -7.65 26.68
CA GLN A 212 29.66 -8.37 27.60
C GLN A 212 28.20 -8.13 27.21
N ASN A 213 27.43 -9.21 27.21
CA ASN A 213 25.97 -9.30 27.11
C ASN A 213 25.33 -9.46 25.72
N GLN A 214 25.07 -10.76 25.47
CA GLN A 214 23.81 -11.34 25.00
C GLN A 214 23.79 -11.83 23.56
N ASN A 215 23.74 -13.16 23.48
CA ASN A 215 23.18 -13.99 22.42
C ASN A 215 21.77 -13.52 21.99
N LYS A 216 21.65 -12.39 21.29
CA LYS A 216 20.51 -12.16 20.39
C LYS A 216 20.81 -12.92 19.09
N LYS A 217 20.36 -14.17 19.01
CA LYS A 217 20.17 -14.86 17.72
C LYS A 217 19.17 -14.01 16.91
N THR A 218 19.65 -13.02 16.18
CA THR A 218 18.85 -12.19 15.28
C THR A 218 18.33 -13.08 14.15
N ARG A 219 17.06 -13.47 14.24
CA ARG A 219 16.35 -14.25 13.22
C ARG A 219 16.45 -13.49 11.90
N LYS A 220 16.94 -14.14 10.84
CA LYS A 220 16.98 -13.53 9.50
C LYS A 220 15.55 -13.20 9.08
N GLU A 221 15.32 -11.94 8.72
CA GLU A 221 14.05 -11.50 8.13
C GLU A 221 13.90 -12.16 6.76
N HIS A 222 12.78 -12.82 6.55
CA HIS A 222 12.46 -13.48 5.30
C HIS A 222 10.99 -13.30 4.95
N VAL A 223 10.69 -13.30 3.66
CA VAL A 223 9.35 -13.25 3.11
C VAL A 223 9.16 -14.46 2.22
N SER A 224 8.13 -15.25 2.51
CA SER A 224 7.72 -16.37 1.65
C SER A 224 6.62 -15.90 0.71
N ILE A 225 6.85 -16.09 -0.59
CA ILE A 225 5.92 -15.78 -1.67
C ILE A 225 5.40 -17.12 -2.19
N PHE A 226 4.09 -17.30 -2.14
CA PHE A 226 3.43 -18.50 -2.66
C PHE A 226 3.07 -18.29 -4.13
N TYR A 227 3.05 -19.38 -4.89
CA TYR A 227 2.67 -19.31 -6.29
C TYR A 227 1.17 -19.02 -6.41
N HIS A 228 0.81 -18.03 -7.22
CA HIS A 228 -0.58 -17.64 -7.52
C HIS A 228 -0.81 -17.79 -9.01
N TYR A 229 -1.75 -18.66 -9.38
CA TYR A 229 -2.03 -18.99 -10.78
C TYR A 229 -3.34 -18.35 -11.22
N VAL A 230 -3.23 -17.37 -12.13
CA VAL A 230 -4.34 -16.67 -12.77
C VAL A 230 -3.98 -16.40 -14.24
N SER A 231 -4.93 -15.97 -15.06
CA SER A 231 -4.68 -15.55 -16.43
C SER A 231 -3.72 -14.35 -16.49
N LYS A 232 -3.07 -14.16 -17.65
CA LYS A 232 -2.16 -13.03 -17.85
C LYS A 232 -2.86 -11.68 -17.66
N ASP A 233 -4.09 -11.56 -18.13
CA ASP A 233 -4.88 -10.33 -17.92
C ASP A 233 -5.12 -10.06 -16.41
N ALA A 234 -5.39 -11.11 -15.63
CA ALA A 234 -5.55 -10.99 -14.18
C ALA A 234 -4.22 -10.65 -13.47
N GLU A 235 -3.10 -11.27 -13.88
CA GLU A 235 -1.77 -10.95 -13.35
C GLU A 235 -1.44 -9.46 -13.51
N GLU A 236 -1.71 -8.91 -14.71
CA GLU A 236 -1.47 -7.50 -15.05
C GLU A 236 -2.39 -6.56 -14.26
N ILE A 237 -3.68 -6.89 -14.13
CA ILE A 237 -4.63 -6.09 -13.32
C ILE A 237 -4.18 -6.04 -11.87
N GLU A 238 -3.78 -7.18 -11.29
CA GLU A 238 -3.30 -7.23 -9.90
C GLU A 238 -2.03 -6.40 -9.72
N ALA A 239 -1.02 -6.60 -10.57
CA ALA A 239 0.26 -5.88 -10.50
C ALA A 239 0.10 -4.37 -10.69
N GLU A 240 -0.70 -3.96 -11.68
CA GLU A 240 -0.97 -2.55 -11.96
C GLU A 240 -1.75 -1.88 -10.82
N THR A 241 -2.74 -2.57 -10.24
CA THR A 241 -3.52 -2.08 -9.10
C THR A 241 -2.63 -1.89 -7.87
N ILE A 242 -1.75 -2.86 -7.58
CA ILE A 242 -0.77 -2.76 -6.48
C ILE A 242 0.14 -1.54 -6.66
N SER A 243 0.69 -1.36 -7.87
CA SER A 243 1.55 -0.22 -8.20
C SER A 243 0.81 1.10 -8.01
N TRP A 244 -0.38 1.21 -8.60
CA TRP A 244 -1.22 2.40 -8.52
C TRP A 244 -1.53 2.77 -7.07
N LEU A 245 -1.94 1.81 -6.24
CA LEU A 245 -2.25 2.03 -4.84
C LEU A 245 -1.06 2.64 -4.10
N ILE A 246 0.16 2.13 -4.30
CA ILE A 246 1.36 2.61 -3.61
C ILE A 246 1.80 3.97 -4.15
N CYS A 247 1.82 4.16 -5.49
CA CYS A 247 2.07 5.44 -6.12
C CYS A 247 1.15 6.53 -5.56
N ARG A 248 -0.12 6.18 -5.33
CA ARG A 248 -1.11 7.06 -4.72
C ARG A 248 -0.75 7.57 -3.34
N ARG A 249 -0.04 6.77 -2.53
CA ARG A 249 0.44 7.24 -1.21
C ARG A 249 1.46 8.35 -1.35
N PHE A 250 2.42 8.21 -2.27
CA PHE A 250 3.35 9.29 -2.65
C PHE A 250 2.68 10.38 -3.48
N GLY A 251 1.41 10.14 -3.78
CA GLY A 251 0.56 10.96 -4.59
C GLY A 251 0.90 10.95 -6.08
N ILE A 252 1.86 10.16 -6.53
CA ILE A 252 2.30 10.21 -7.92
C ILE A 252 1.09 10.01 -8.85
N GLY A 253 0.77 11.06 -9.60
CA GLY A 253 -0.24 11.03 -10.65
C GLY A 253 0.40 10.34 -11.84
N THR A 254 0.35 9.03 -11.87
CA THR A 254 0.89 8.28 -12.99
C THR A 254 -0.04 8.44 -14.21
N LYS A 255 0.46 8.19 -15.42
CA LYS A 255 -0.42 7.93 -16.58
C LYS A 255 -1.35 6.74 -16.32
N SER A 256 -1.06 5.94 -15.30
CA SER A 256 -1.98 5.00 -14.66
C SER A 256 -3.17 5.66 -13.93
N ALA A 257 -3.45 6.96 -14.05
CA ALA A 257 -4.83 7.42 -13.90
C ALA A 257 -5.75 6.77 -14.95
N GLU A 258 -5.19 6.34 -16.09
CA GLU A 258 -5.76 5.40 -17.05
C GLU A 258 -5.32 3.93 -16.77
N TYR A 259 -4.98 3.54 -15.53
CA TYR A 259 -4.28 2.26 -15.24
C TYR A 259 -5.02 1.03 -15.75
N LEU A 260 -6.35 1.02 -15.67
CA LEU A 260 -7.16 -0.08 -16.18
C LEU A 260 -7.72 0.17 -17.57
N ALA A 261 -7.42 1.31 -18.22
CA ALA A 261 -8.00 1.63 -19.53
C ALA A 261 -7.55 0.65 -20.61
N LYS A 262 -6.39 0.02 -20.42
CA LYS A 262 -5.84 -1.02 -21.31
C LYS A 262 -6.09 -2.44 -20.81
N CYS A 263 -6.60 -2.60 -19.60
CA CYS A 263 -6.85 -3.90 -19.00
C CYS A 263 -8.19 -4.48 -19.50
N ASN A 264 -8.21 -5.78 -19.72
CA ASN A 264 -9.43 -6.52 -20.00
C ASN A 264 -10.26 -6.68 -18.71
N LEU A 265 -11.12 -5.72 -18.41
CA LEU A 265 -12.01 -5.74 -17.23
C LEU A 265 -13.28 -6.56 -17.47
N SER A 266 -13.18 -7.67 -18.21
CA SER A 266 -14.28 -8.61 -18.37
C SER A 266 -14.64 -9.26 -17.03
N ALA A 267 -15.89 -9.67 -16.87
CA ALA A 267 -16.36 -10.29 -15.62
C ALA A 267 -15.62 -11.61 -15.33
N GLU A 268 -15.20 -12.31 -16.38
CA GLU A 268 -14.40 -13.52 -16.32
C GLU A 268 -13.03 -13.24 -15.67
N VAL A 269 -12.27 -12.27 -16.20
CA VAL A 269 -10.95 -11.91 -15.66
C VAL A 269 -11.07 -11.35 -14.24
N LEU A 270 -12.07 -10.49 -13.98
CA LEU A 270 -12.33 -9.94 -12.64
C LEU A 270 -12.75 -10.99 -11.61
N SER A 271 -13.18 -12.18 -12.04
CA SER A 271 -13.47 -13.30 -11.13
C SER A 271 -12.21 -14.05 -10.68
N GLU A 272 -11.11 -13.93 -11.44
CA GLU A 272 -9.83 -14.56 -11.12
C GLU A 272 -9.00 -13.75 -10.13
N ILE A 273 -9.14 -12.41 -10.14
CA ILE A 273 -8.34 -11.52 -9.29
C ILE A 273 -8.66 -11.69 -7.79
N SER A 274 -7.64 -11.57 -6.95
CA SER A 274 -7.74 -11.63 -5.50
C SER A 274 -7.57 -10.24 -4.87
N ARG A 275 -8.68 -9.62 -4.47
CA ARG A 275 -8.67 -8.31 -3.76
C ARG A 275 -7.85 -8.34 -2.49
N GLU A 276 -7.95 -9.44 -1.75
CA GLU A 276 -7.21 -9.64 -0.52
C GLU A 276 -5.71 -9.74 -0.78
N LEU A 277 -5.30 -10.48 -1.83
CA LEU A 277 -3.91 -10.59 -2.24
C LEU A 277 -3.35 -9.21 -2.63
N MET A 278 -4.05 -8.48 -3.51
CA MET A 278 -3.61 -7.14 -3.94
C MET A 278 -3.37 -6.22 -2.75
N ILE A 279 -4.29 -6.19 -1.78
CA ILE A 279 -4.17 -5.37 -0.58
C ILE A 279 -3.00 -5.82 0.30
N LYS A 280 -2.88 -7.12 0.56
CA LYS A 280 -1.79 -7.68 1.37
C LYS A 280 -0.44 -7.42 0.73
N VAL A 281 -0.32 -7.60 -0.58
CA VAL A 281 0.91 -7.36 -1.33
C VAL A 281 1.25 -5.88 -1.38
N ALA A 282 0.27 -5.00 -1.62
CA ALA A 282 0.48 -3.56 -1.61
C ALA A 282 0.96 -3.05 -0.24
N ASP A 283 0.32 -3.49 0.85
CA ASP A 283 0.78 -3.14 2.20
C ASP A 283 2.17 -3.75 2.48
N MET A 284 2.44 -4.99 2.09
CA MET A 284 3.74 -5.64 2.29
C MET A 284 4.87 -4.90 1.56
N ILE A 285 4.72 -4.62 0.26
CA ILE A 285 5.69 -3.84 -0.52
C ILE A 285 5.90 -2.47 0.14
N PHE A 286 4.80 -1.79 0.51
CA PHE A 286 4.90 -0.49 1.17
C PHE A 286 5.67 -0.56 2.49
N GLN A 287 5.38 -1.53 3.36
CA GLN A 287 6.06 -1.69 4.65
C GLN A 287 7.54 -2.02 4.49
N LEU A 288 7.90 -2.85 3.50
CA LEU A 288 9.28 -3.29 3.28
C LEU A 288 10.15 -2.22 2.61
N PHE A 289 9.62 -1.50 1.61
CA PHE A 289 10.44 -0.68 0.72
C PHE A 289 10.15 0.82 0.80
N CYS A 290 8.97 1.22 1.30
CA CYS A 290 8.49 2.59 1.15
C CYS A 290 8.18 3.32 2.46
N LYS A 291 7.95 2.60 3.56
CA LYS A 291 7.46 3.17 4.83
C LYS A 291 8.36 4.27 5.39
N ASP A 292 9.66 4.02 5.44
CA ASP A 292 10.61 4.97 6.03
C ASP A 292 10.75 6.22 5.16
N LEU A 293 10.79 6.04 3.85
CA LEU A 293 10.75 7.12 2.87
C LEU A 293 9.46 7.97 3.03
N PHE A 294 8.30 7.31 3.15
CA PHE A 294 7.01 7.97 3.31
C PHE A 294 6.94 8.80 4.61
N LYS A 295 7.46 8.26 5.72
CA LYS A 295 7.56 8.98 7.00
C LYS A 295 8.45 10.22 6.90
N LEU A 296 9.57 10.14 6.17
CA LEU A 296 10.49 11.27 5.97
C LEU A 296 9.83 12.38 5.14
N ASN A 297 9.14 12.02 4.06
CA ASN A 297 8.36 12.98 3.26
C ASN A 297 7.31 13.69 4.09
N GLY A 298 6.56 12.95 4.91
CA GLY A 298 5.56 13.53 5.81
C GLY A 298 6.16 14.52 6.82
N LYS A 299 7.37 14.27 7.33
CA LYS A 299 8.06 15.21 8.25
C LYS A 299 8.54 16.49 7.55
N ILE A 300 8.99 16.40 6.30
CA ILE A 300 9.46 17.56 5.52
C ILE A 300 8.29 18.47 5.17
N VAL A 301 7.20 17.90 4.63
CA VAL A 301 5.98 18.66 4.28
C VAL A 301 5.35 19.32 5.51
N ARG A 302 5.39 18.65 6.68
CA ARG A 302 4.92 19.22 7.96
C ARG A 302 5.78 20.39 8.47
N LYS A 303 7.06 20.46 8.14
CA LYS A 303 7.91 21.62 8.50
C LYS A 303 7.59 22.86 7.68
N GLU A 304 7.03 22.69 6.47
CA GLU A 304 6.68 23.79 5.57
C GLU A 304 5.25 24.29 5.77
N LYS A 305 4.40 23.55 6.49
CA LYS A 305 2.99 23.89 6.77
C LYS A 305 2.66 23.73 8.26
N GLU A 306 2.74 24.81 9.05
CA GLU A 306 1.98 24.94 10.31
C GLU A 306 0.71 25.78 10.03
N PRO A 307 -0.48 25.46 10.61
CA PRO A 307 -0.73 24.59 11.75
C PRO A 307 -1.71 23.45 11.42
N PHE A 308 -1.21 22.25 11.15
CA PHE A 308 -1.99 21.02 11.34
C PHE A 308 -1.08 19.99 12.00
N ARG A 309 -1.19 19.90 13.32
CA ARG A 309 -0.28 19.15 14.19
C ARG A 309 -0.67 17.67 14.25
N ASN A 310 0.39 16.87 14.30
CA ASN A 310 0.48 15.47 14.74
C ASN A 310 -0.31 14.42 13.95
N LEU A 311 0.44 13.54 13.29
CA LEU A 311 0.02 12.25 12.77
C LEU A 311 1.11 11.24 13.14
N ILE A 312 0.69 10.00 13.37
CA ILE A 312 1.43 8.84 13.88
C ILE A 312 1.25 8.70 15.39
N ASP A 313 0.11 8.14 15.78
CA ASP A 313 -0.01 7.13 16.86
C ASP A 313 -1.49 6.96 17.20
N ILE A 314 -2.26 6.42 16.27
CA ILE A 314 -3.59 5.92 16.66
C ILE A 314 -3.70 4.44 16.29
N PHE A 315 -3.24 3.99 15.11
CA PHE A 315 -3.36 2.57 14.73
C PHE A 315 -2.21 2.04 13.84
N SER A 316 -0.93 2.37 14.15
CA SER A 316 0.26 1.80 13.47
C SER A 316 0.49 0.34 13.79
#